data_AF-A0A534VW88-F1
#
_entry.id   AF-A0A534VW88-F1
#
_cell.length_a   1.000
_cell.length_b   1.000
_cell.length_c   1.000
_cell.angle_alpha   90.00
_cell.angle_beta   90.00
_cell.angle_gamma   90.00
#
_symmetry.space_group_name_H-M   'P 1'
#
loop_
_entity.id
_entity.type
_entity.pdbx_description
1 polymer ?
#
loop_
_entity_poly.entity_id
_entity_poly.type
_entity_poly.pdbx_seq_one_letter_code
_entity_poly.pdbx_strand_id
1 'polypeptide(L)'
;MTQHDPESRASSAPLQDFPVTEEPAVQIVGREILALAAASLLYPFGLRRSAKRTPRRAEQRTVVLVHGYLANRGPLLPLATYLRARGHKQILAYEYGGAAGIEQAAIGLRDFLRQRVRGGRIDLVCHSLGGLVARVYLQQLGGARRVDRCITLGTPHRGTYNAYWITSRVGRELRPDSPFLARLDASRAGAARVRFASIVAGSDNIIIPRVFSSNEAVVHVPGLGHLGLLFSPTAFRAVANQLAG
;
A
#
# COMPACT_ATOMS: atom_id res chain seq x y z
N MET A 1 41.47 11.96 25.42
CA MET A 1 41.28 10.54 25.06
C MET A 1 39.80 10.25 25.16
N THR A 2 39.14 10.29 24.02
CA THR A 2 37.69 10.26 23.82
C THR A 2 37.18 8.84 24.03
N GLN A 3 36.39 8.59 25.08
CA GLN A 3 35.63 7.34 25.19
C GLN A 3 34.34 7.49 24.40
N HIS A 4 34.27 6.73 23.30
CA HIS A 4 33.05 6.48 22.54
C HIS A 4 32.09 5.65 23.39
N ASP A 5 30.88 6.16 23.57
CA ASP A 5 29.75 5.46 24.18
C ASP A 5 29.02 4.69 23.07
N PRO A 6 29.03 3.34 23.03
CA PRO A 6 28.49 2.58 21.91
C PRO A 6 27.24 1.82 22.34
N GLU A 7 26.11 2.48 22.59
CA GLU A 7 24.86 1.72 22.80
C GLU A 7 23.56 2.51 22.56
N SER A 8 23.41 3.08 21.35
CA SER A 8 22.10 3.36 20.76
C SER A 8 21.58 2.10 20.05
N ARG A 9 21.34 1.01 20.80
CA ARG A 9 20.53 -0.11 20.30
C ARG A 9 19.09 0.37 20.27
N ALA A 10 18.62 0.78 19.09
CA ALA A 10 17.21 0.94 18.83
C ALA A 10 16.50 -0.34 19.26
N SER A 11 15.68 -0.24 20.31
CA SER A 11 14.89 -1.35 20.86
C SER A 11 14.11 -2.03 19.75
N SER A 12 14.63 -3.16 19.25
CA SER A 12 13.94 -4.03 18.32
C SER A 12 12.85 -4.76 19.09
N ALA A 13 11.68 -4.14 19.20
CA ALA A 13 10.48 -4.87 19.62
C ALA A 13 10.39 -6.17 18.79
N PRO A 14 10.08 -7.32 19.42
CA PRO A 14 10.03 -8.59 18.73
C PRO A 14 9.11 -8.48 17.52
N LEU A 15 9.54 -9.06 16.39
CA LEU A 15 8.74 -9.20 15.18
C LEU A 15 7.47 -9.98 15.55
N GLN A 16 6.41 -9.27 15.93
CA GLN A 16 5.15 -9.91 16.28
C GLN A 16 4.48 -10.31 14.97
N ASP A 17 4.72 -11.56 14.56
CA ASP A 17 3.91 -12.17 13.52
C ASP A 17 2.50 -12.42 14.07
N PHE A 18 1.48 -12.20 13.24
CA PHE A 18 0.10 -12.43 13.65
C PHE A 18 -0.12 -13.93 13.92
N PRO A 19 -1.01 -14.29 14.86
CA PRO A 19 -1.29 -15.70 15.17
C PRO A 19 -1.69 -16.46 13.91
N VAL A 20 -1.31 -17.73 13.86
CA VAL A 20 -1.67 -18.65 12.78
C VAL A 20 -3.20 -18.72 12.71
N THR A 21 -3.73 -18.61 11.49
CA THR A 21 -5.17 -18.72 11.22
C THR A 21 -5.74 -20.05 11.73
N GLU A 22 -6.92 -20.01 12.32
CA GLU A 22 -7.68 -21.21 12.72
C GLU A 22 -8.45 -21.84 11.54
N GLU A 23 -8.56 -21.13 10.41
CA GLU A 23 -9.22 -21.65 9.21
C GLU A 23 -8.37 -22.73 8.50
N PRO A 24 -9.00 -23.79 7.93
CA PRO A 24 -8.28 -24.80 7.17
C PRO A 24 -7.52 -24.21 5.98
N ALA A 25 -6.24 -24.60 5.81
CA ALA A 25 -5.37 -24.09 4.75
C ALA A 25 -5.98 -24.18 3.34
N VAL A 26 -6.75 -25.24 3.05
CA VAL A 26 -7.43 -25.43 1.77
C VAL A 26 -8.41 -24.29 1.43
N GLN A 27 -9.09 -23.73 2.43
CA GLN A 27 -10.05 -22.64 2.21
C GLN A 27 -9.32 -21.33 1.88
N ILE A 28 -8.21 -21.07 2.57
CA ILE A 28 -7.36 -19.89 2.32
C ILE A 28 -6.74 -19.97 0.93
N VAL A 29 -6.16 -21.12 0.58
CA VAL A 29 -5.57 -21.36 -0.75
C VAL A 29 -6.65 -21.23 -1.84
N GLY A 30 -7.83 -21.81 -1.63
CA GLY A 30 -8.95 -21.68 -2.56
C GLY A 30 -9.36 -20.22 -2.79
N ARG A 31 -9.45 -19.42 -1.72
CA ARG A 31 -9.75 -17.97 -1.82
C ARG A 31 -8.65 -17.20 -2.57
N GLU A 32 -7.38 -17.49 -2.34
CA GLU A 32 -6.28 -16.85 -3.06
C GLU A 32 -6.26 -17.22 -4.55
N ILE A 33 -6.54 -18.48 -4.89
CA ILE A 33 -6.66 -18.92 -6.30
C ILE A 33 -7.82 -18.18 -6.98
N LEU A 34 -8.97 -18.07 -6.32
CA LEU A 34 -10.11 -17.31 -6.84
C LEU A 34 -9.79 -15.82 -6.98
N ALA A 35 -9.08 -15.23 -6.01
CA ALA A 35 -8.64 -13.84 -6.06
C ALA A 35 -7.65 -13.59 -7.20
N LEU A 36 -6.73 -14.52 -7.44
CA LEU A 36 -5.80 -14.47 -8.58
C LEU A 36 -6.55 -14.57 -9.91
N ALA A 37 -7.51 -15.49 -10.03
CA ALA A 37 -8.35 -15.61 -11.22
C ALA A 37 -9.16 -14.32 -11.48
N ALA A 38 -9.79 -13.76 -10.44
CA ALA A 38 -10.52 -12.50 -10.52
C ALA A 38 -9.60 -11.32 -10.90
N ALA A 39 -8.41 -11.23 -10.32
CA ALA A 39 -7.42 -10.21 -10.67
C ALA A 39 -7.00 -10.32 -12.14
N SER A 40 -6.82 -11.55 -12.64
CA SER A 40 -6.45 -11.82 -14.03
C SER A 40 -7.58 -11.44 -15.00
N LEU A 41 -8.83 -11.76 -14.67
CA LEU A 41 -10.01 -11.36 -15.44
C LEU A 41 -10.19 -9.84 -15.50
N LEU A 42 -9.85 -9.13 -14.42
CA LEU A 42 -9.96 -7.67 -14.38
C LEU A 42 -8.75 -6.93 -14.96
N TYR A 43 -7.63 -7.62 -15.20
CA TYR A 43 -6.41 -7.01 -15.70
C TYR A 43 -6.59 -6.23 -17.02
N PRO A 44 -7.33 -6.71 -18.05
CA PRO A 44 -7.53 -5.97 -19.29
C PRO A 44 -8.22 -4.60 -19.09
N PHE A 45 -9.09 -4.47 -18.08
CA PHE A 45 -9.77 -3.21 -17.77
C PHE A 45 -8.84 -2.15 -17.15
N GLY A 46 -7.65 -2.58 -16.72
CA GLY A 46 -6.58 -1.72 -16.23
C GLY A 46 -5.67 -1.13 -17.31
N LEU A 47 -5.64 -1.69 -18.53
CA LEU A 47 -4.68 -1.33 -19.57
C LEU A 47 -4.78 0.13 -20.05
N ARG A 48 -5.97 0.73 -19.98
CA ARG A 48 -6.17 2.15 -20.34
C ARG A 48 -5.79 3.04 -19.16
N ARG A 49 -4.91 4.03 -19.36
CA ARG A 49 -4.60 4.99 -18.29
C ARG A 49 -5.81 5.86 -17.93
N SER A 50 -5.93 6.23 -16.65
CA SER A 50 -6.97 7.18 -16.21
C SER A 50 -6.72 8.56 -16.81
N ALA A 51 -7.60 9.00 -17.71
CA ALA A 51 -7.58 10.37 -18.26
C ALA A 51 -8.34 11.38 -17.38
N LYS A 52 -9.07 10.91 -16.37
CA LYS A 52 -9.92 11.77 -15.52
C LYS A 52 -9.07 12.77 -14.73
N ARG A 53 -9.49 14.03 -14.72
CA ARG A 53 -9.01 15.08 -13.81
C ARG A 53 -10.11 15.42 -12.83
N THR A 54 -9.77 15.72 -11.57
CA THR A 54 -10.77 16.15 -10.59
C THR A 54 -11.12 17.63 -10.78
N PRO A 55 -12.31 18.07 -10.34
CA PRO A 55 -12.66 19.48 -10.26
C PRO A 55 -11.64 20.29 -9.45
N ARG A 56 -11.65 21.62 -9.58
CA ARG A 56 -10.84 22.52 -8.74
C ARG A 56 -11.69 23.03 -7.57
N ARG A 57 -11.93 22.16 -6.58
CA ARG A 57 -12.72 22.46 -5.38
C ARG A 57 -11.86 22.27 -4.13
N ALA A 58 -11.96 23.17 -3.16
CA ALA A 58 -11.08 23.18 -1.99
C ALA A 58 -11.52 22.14 -0.93
N GLU A 59 -12.82 21.94 -0.84
CA GLU A 59 -13.52 21.04 0.09
C GLU A 59 -13.51 19.57 -0.36
N GLN A 60 -13.17 19.30 -1.63
CA GLN A 60 -13.22 17.93 -2.14
C GLN A 60 -12.13 17.04 -1.53
N ARG A 61 -12.45 15.76 -1.43
CA ARG A 61 -11.49 14.70 -1.13
C ARG A 61 -11.36 13.77 -2.32
N THR A 62 -10.12 13.51 -2.73
CA THR A 62 -9.83 12.59 -3.84
C THR A 62 -9.17 11.34 -3.30
N VAL A 63 -9.83 10.19 -3.49
CA VAL A 63 -9.25 8.88 -3.21
C VAL A 63 -8.40 8.47 -4.42
N VAL A 64 -7.14 8.12 -4.19
CA VAL A 64 -6.23 7.66 -5.23
C VAL A 64 -5.76 6.25 -4.89
N LEU A 65 -6.11 5.33 -5.78
CA LEU A 65 -5.77 3.92 -5.67
C LEU A 65 -4.39 3.66 -6.29
N VAL A 66 -3.53 2.91 -5.60
CA VAL A 66 -2.17 2.58 -6.04
C VAL A 66 -1.99 1.06 -6.00
N HIS A 67 -1.76 0.44 -7.15
CA HIS A 67 -1.63 -1.02 -7.27
C HIS A 67 -0.26 -1.54 -6.84
N GLY A 68 -0.15 -2.86 -6.69
CA GLY A 68 1.06 -3.59 -6.33
C GLY A 68 1.97 -3.95 -7.51
N TYR A 69 2.98 -4.77 -7.22
CA TYR A 69 3.93 -5.31 -8.20
C TYR A 69 3.23 -6.21 -9.24
N LEU A 70 3.60 -6.09 -10.52
CA LEU A 70 3.01 -6.82 -11.67
C LEU A 70 1.49 -6.70 -11.83
N ALA A 71 0.85 -5.80 -11.09
CA ALA A 71 -0.56 -5.49 -11.22
C ALA A 71 -0.76 -4.22 -12.06
N ASN A 72 -2.02 -3.86 -12.26
CA ASN A 72 -2.47 -2.59 -12.79
C ASN A 72 -3.71 -2.13 -12.00
N ARG A 73 -4.37 -1.06 -12.44
CA ARG A 73 -5.60 -0.57 -11.77
C ARG A 73 -6.83 -1.51 -11.85
N GLY A 74 -6.82 -2.55 -12.67
CA GLY A 74 -7.95 -3.45 -12.92
C GLY A 74 -8.46 -4.16 -11.65
N PRO A 75 -7.60 -4.90 -10.93
CA PRO A 75 -7.95 -5.53 -9.65
C PRO A 75 -8.43 -4.58 -8.55
N LEU A 76 -8.19 -3.27 -8.68
CA LEU A 76 -8.68 -2.25 -7.75
C LEU A 76 -10.11 -1.76 -8.07
N LEU A 77 -10.68 -2.17 -9.21
CA LEU A 77 -12.02 -1.75 -9.63
C LEU A 77 -13.12 -2.15 -8.64
N PRO A 78 -13.15 -3.36 -8.05
CA PRO A 78 -14.19 -3.74 -7.09
C PRO A 78 -14.19 -2.80 -5.87
N LEU A 79 -13.01 -2.50 -5.32
CA LEU A 79 -12.87 -1.52 -4.23
C LEU A 79 -13.29 -0.12 -4.68
N ALA A 80 -12.90 0.31 -5.88
CA ALA A 80 -13.31 1.60 -6.42
C ALA A 80 -14.84 1.71 -6.55
N THR A 81 -15.50 0.65 -7.02
CA THR A 81 -16.95 0.57 -7.15
C THR A 81 -17.63 0.60 -5.79
N TYR A 82 -17.12 -0.18 -4.83
CA TYR A 82 -17.60 -0.17 -3.44
C TYR A 82 -17.53 1.23 -2.80
N LEU A 83 -16.40 1.93 -2.96
CA LEU A 83 -16.24 3.27 -2.43
C LEU A 83 -17.15 4.30 -3.13
N ARG A 84 -17.37 4.17 -4.45
CA ARG A 84 -18.34 5.03 -5.16
C ARG A 84 -19.76 4.85 -4.66
N ALA A 85 -20.19 3.61 -4.41
CA ALA A 85 -21.49 3.32 -3.83
C ALA A 85 -21.67 3.94 -2.44
N ARG A 86 -20.58 4.21 -1.72
CA ARG A 86 -20.55 4.89 -0.41
C ARG A 86 -20.31 6.40 -0.50
N GLY A 87 -20.46 7.00 -1.68
CA GLY A 87 -20.43 8.44 -1.86
C GLY A 87 -19.06 9.05 -2.16
N HIS A 88 -17.98 8.25 -2.30
CA HIS A 88 -16.69 8.76 -2.75
C HIS A 88 -16.73 9.08 -4.26
N LYS A 89 -17.01 10.33 -4.61
CA LYS A 89 -17.21 10.79 -6.01
C LYS A 89 -15.91 10.91 -6.81
N GLN A 90 -14.82 11.31 -6.15
CA GLN A 90 -13.52 11.53 -6.78
C GLN A 90 -12.57 10.37 -6.48
N ILE A 91 -12.63 9.32 -7.31
CA ILE A 91 -11.70 8.19 -7.25
C ILE A 91 -10.86 8.16 -8.53
N LEU A 92 -9.56 8.16 -8.36
CA LEU A 92 -8.56 7.95 -9.42
C LEU A 92 -7.75 6.69 -9.11
N ALA A 93 -7.13 6.12 -10.13
CA ALA A 93 -6.14 5.07 -9.97
C ALA A 93 -4.85 5.47 -10.69
N TYR A 94 -3.73 5.37 -10.00
CA TYR A 94 -2.41 5.62 -10.53
C TYR A 94 -1.86 4.34 -11.18
N GLU A 95 -1.31 4.46 -12.38
CA GLU A 95 -0.82 3.36 -13.19
C GLU A 95 0.69 3.55 -13.43
N TYR A 96 1.48 2.52 -13.13
CA TYR A 96 2.94 2.56 -13.27
C TYR A 96 3.54 1.18 -13.58
N GLY A 97 4.70 1.17 -14.23
CA GLY A 97 5.47 -0.04 -14.44
C GLY A 97 6.47 -0.29 -13.30
N GLY A 98 6.67 -1.56 -12.92
CA GLY A 98 7.62 -1.94 -11.87
C GLY A 98 9.09 -2.00 -12.30
N ALA A 99 9.41 -1.93 -13.59
CA ALA A 99 10.77 -2.15 -14.09
C ALA A 99 11.80 -1.12 -13.58
N ALA A 100 11.37 0.13 -13.38
CA ALA A 100 12.27 1.22 -13.03
C ALA A 100 12.54 1.38 -11.51
N GLY A 101 11.91 0.54 -10.67
CA GLY A 101 12.04 0.61 -9.21
C GLY A 101 11.01 1.50 -8.52
N ILE A 102 10.95 1.41 -7.19
CA ILE A 102 9.93 2.03 -6.35
C ILE A 102 10.04 3.57 -6.33
N GLU A 103 11.26 4.11 -6.30
CA GLU A 103 11.50 5.55 -6.29
C GLU A 103 10.99 6.21 -7.58
N GLN A 104 11.21 5.59 -8.73
CA GLN A 104 10.72 6.10 -10.02
C GLN A 104 9.19 6.05 -10.10
N ALA A 105 8.57 4.99 -9.57
CA ALA A 105 7.12 4.91 -9.43
C ALA A 105 6.57 6.03 -8.52
N ALA A 106 7.28 6.39 -7.45
CA ALA A 106 6.86 7.47 -6.55
C ALA A 106 6.97 8.86 -7.20
N ILE A 107 8.00 9.09 -8.02
CA ILE A 107 8.11 10.29 -8.86
C ILE A 107 6.92 10.37 -9.83
N GLY A 108 6.60 9.25 -10.48
CA GLY A 108 5.44 9.19 -11.36
C GLY A 108 4.11 9.43 -10.62
N LEU A 109 3.97 8.95 -9.37
CA LEU A 109 2.81 9.22 -8.53
C LEU A 109 2.68 10.72 -8.23
N ARG A 110 3.79 11.37 -7.86
CA ARG A 110 3.84 12.83 -7.64
C ARG A 110 3.33 13.57 -8.88
N ASP A 111 3.83 13.22 -10.05
CA ASP A 111 3.52 13.91 -11.30
C ASP A 111 2.07 13.64 -11.72
N PHE A 112 1.59 12.41 -11.55
CA PHE A 112 0.19 12.06 -11.73
C PHE A 112 -0.74 12.89 -10.84
N LEU A 113 -0.44 12.99 -9.54
CA LEU A 113 -1.26 13.76 -8.60
C LEU A 113 -1.27 15.25 -8.92
N ARG A 114 -0.12 15.83 -9.32
CA ARG A 114 -0.02 17.23 -9.77
C ARG A 114 -0.89 17.49 -11.01
N GLN A 115 -0.89 16.58 -11.96
CA GLN A 115 -1.65 16.74 -13.22
C GLN A 115 -3.14 16.47 -13.07
N ARG A 116 -3.53 15.54 -12.19
CA ARG A 116 -4.91 15.02 -12.14
C ARG A 116 -5.73 15.53 -10.97
N VAL A 117 -5.12 15.89 -9.84
CA VAL A 117 -5.84 16.34 -8.63
C VAL A 117 -5.72 17.85 -8.46
N ARG A 118 -6.73 18.58 -8.96
CA ARG A 118 -6.69 20.05 -9.12
C ARG A 118 -7.02 20.84 -7.85
N GLY A 119 -7.55 20.21 -6.81
CA GLY A 119 -7.93 20.88 -5.56
C GLY A 119 -8.17 19.89 -4.43
N GLY A 120 -8.31 20.41 -3.21
CA GLY A 120 -8.65 19.63 -2.03
C GLY A 120 -7.57 18.68 -1.54
N ARG A 121 -7.98 17.78 -0.64
CA ARG A 121 -7.12 16.79 0.03
C ARG A 121 -7.13 15.47 -0.73
N ILE A 122 -6.05 14.70 -0.55
CA ILE A 122 -5.87 13.39 -1.15
C ILE A 122 -5.89 12.33 -0.05
N ASP A 123 -6.59 11.24 -0.31
CA ASP A 123 -6.51 9.99 0.45
C ASP A 123 -5.88 8.92 -0.45
N LEU A 124 -4.79 8.31 0.01
CA LEU A 124 -4.15 7.21 -0.71
C LEU A 124 -4.69 5.88 -0.20
N VAL A 125 -5.04 4.99 -1.12
CA VAL A 125 -5.37 3.58 -0.80
C VAL A 125 -4.47 2.70 -1.65
N CYS A 126 -3.61 1.94 -0.99
CA CYS A 126 -2.47 1.31 -1.64
C CYS A 126 -2.45 -0.18 -1.37
N HIS A 127 -2.29 -0.99 -2.41
CA HIS A 127 -2.11 -2.44 -2.26
C HIS A 127 -0.63 -2.80 -2.42
N SER A 128 -0.13 -3.67 -1.53
CA SER A 128 1.19 -4.29 -1.66
C SER A 128 2.31 -3.26 -1.88
N LEU A 129 3.12 -3.41 -2.94
CA LEU A 129 4.16 -2.48 -3.38
C LEU A 129 3.70 -1.02 -3.44
N GLY A 130 2.44 -0.77 -3.79
CA GLY A 130 1.89 0.58 -3.92
C GLY A 130 1.99 1.39 -2.62
N GLY A 131 1.99 0.73 -1.47
CA GLY A 131 2.18 1.41 -0.17
C GLY A 131 3.60 1.93 0.02
N LEU A 132 4.62 1.22 -0.50
CA LEU A 132 6.00 1.71 -0.50
C LEU A 132 6.18 2.87 -1.48
N VAL A 133 5.55 2.80 -2.65
CA VAL A 133 5.49 3.91 -3.62
C VAL A 133 4.88 5.16 -2.96
N ALA A 134 3.75 5.00 -2.26
CA ALA A 134 3.12 6.07 -1.50
C ALA A 134 4.04 6.60 -0.40
N ARG A 135 4.68 5.73 0.38
CA ARG A 135 5.61 6.14 1.45
C ARG A 135 6.76 6.99 0.93
N VAL A 136 7.40 6.62 -0.18
CA VAL A 136 8.46 7.44 -0.81
C VAL A 136 7.90 8.81 -1.21
N TYR A 137 6.74 8.85 -1.87
CA TYR A 137 6.10 10.11 -2.25
C TYR A 137 5.82 11.01 -1.04
N LEU A 138 5.28 10.44 0.03
CA LEU A 138 4.89 11.19 1.23
C LEU A 138 6.11 11.72 1.99
N GLN A 139 7.13 10.88 2.19
CA GLN A 139 8.26 11.16 3.06
C GLN A 139 9.37 11.95 2.37
N GLN A 140 9.63 11.65 1.09
CA GLN A 140 10.83 12.14 0.38
C GLN A 140 10.50 13.13 -0.74
N LEU A 141 9.26 13.14 -1.26
CA LEU A 141 8.86 13.99 -2.39
C LEU A 141 7.84 15.09 -2.02
N GLY A 142 7.65 15.34 -0.72
CA GLY A 142 6.79 16.40 -0.20
C GLY A 142 5.29 16.13 -0.28
N GLY A 143 4.88 14.87 -0.54
CA GLY A 143 3.48 14.47 -0.67
C GLY A 143 2.64 14.70 0.59
N ALA A 144 3.28 14.65 1.77
CA ALA A 144 2.64 14.88 3.07
C ALA A 144 1.89 16.22 3.16
N ARG A 145 2.24 17.23 2.35
CA ARG A 145 1.55 18.55 2.36
C ARG A 145 0.12 18.49 1.80
N ARG A 146 -0.20 17.49 0.97
CA ARG A 146 -1.51 17.39 0.28
C ARG A 146 -2.29 16.13 0.64
N VAL A 147 -1.60 15.08 1.06
CA VAL A 147 -2.21 13.82 1.46
C VAL A 147 -2.58 13.90 2.93
N ASP A 148 -3.79 13.51 3.25
CA ASP A 148 -4.35 13.53 4.60
C ASP A 148 -4.31 12.12 5.22
N ARG A 149 -4.65 11.09 4.43
CA ARG A 149 -4.61 9.68 4.85
C ARG A 149 -3.85 8.81 3.85
N CYS A 150 -3.18 7.79 4.37
CA CYS A 150 -2.54 6.74 3.58
C CYS A 150 -2.93 5.38 4.17
N ILE A 151 -3.81 4.66 3.46
CA ILE A 151 -4.33 3.36 3.85
C ILE A 151 -3.64 2.30 3.01
N THR A 152 -2.94 1.36 3.63
CA THR A 152 -2.26 0.25 2.95
C THR A 152 -3.02 -1.06 3.14
N LEU A 153 -2.95 -1.94 2.14
CA LEU A 153 -3.48 -3.30 2.17
C LEU A 153 -2.33 -4.25 1.86
N GLY A 154 -1.88 -5.01 2.86
CA GLY A 154 -0.80 -6.00 2.70
C GLY A 154 0.52 -5.40 2.23
N THR A 155 0.89 -4.19 2.66
CA THR A 155 2.14 -3.57 2.20
C THR A 155 3.36 -4.15 2.94
N PRO A 156 4.44 -4.54 2.24
CA PRO A 156 5.68 -5.01 2.85
C PRO A 156 6.51 -3.86 3.43
N HIS A 157 6.07 -3.27 4.54
CA HIS A 157 6.72 -2.08 5.14
C HIS A 157 8.19 -2.31 5.53
N ARG A 158 8.56 -3.56 5.84
CA ARG A 158 9.93 -4.02 6.13
C ARG A 158 10.43 -5.05 5.11
N GLY A 159 9.87 -5.03 3.90
CA GLY A 159 10.20 -6.01 2.87
C GLY A 159 9.50 -7.35 3.07
N THR A 160 9.92 -8.34 2.28
CA THR A 160 9.44 -9.71 2.36
C THR A 160 10.56 -10.67 1.97
N TYR A 161 10.65 -11.82 2.64
CA TYR A 161 11.60 -12.88 2.27
C TYR A 161 11.34 -13.45 0.88
N ASN A 162 10.10 -13.41 0.40
CA ASN A 162 9.78 -13.83 -0.96
C ASN A 162 10.47 -12.98 -2.03
N ALA A 163 10.95 -11.78 -1.68
CA ALA A 163 11.67 -10.91 -2.58
C ALA A 163 13.04 -11.46 -3.01
N TYR A 164 13.63 -12.42 -2.27
CA TYR A 164 14.88 -13.06 -2.69
C TYR A 164 14.72 -13.90 -3.98
N TRP A 165 13.51 -14.38 -4.28
CA TRP A 165 13.18 -15.07 -5.52
C TRP A 165 12.95 -14.14 -6.72
N ILE A 166 12.86 -12.83 -6.48
CA ILE A 166 12.59 -11.83 -7.52
C ILE A 166 13.91 -11.16 -7.92
N THR A 167 14.39 -11.44 -9.13
CA THR A 167 15.68 -10.93 -9.63
C THR A 167 15.63 -9.47 -10.11
N SER A 168 14.43 -8.91 -10.27
CA SER A 168 14.22 -7.52 -10.72
C SER A 168 14.76 -6.49 -9.72
N ARG A 169 14.87 -5.22 -10.17
CA ARG A 169 15.23 -4.10 -9.28
C ARG A 169 14.30 -3.99 -8.09
N VAL A 170 12.98 -4.09 -8.31
CA VAL A 170 11.97 -4.08 -7.24
C VAL A 170 12.18 -5.24 -6.28
N GLY A 171 12.51 -6.44 -6.78
CA GLY A 171 12.86 -7.57 -5.93
C GLY A 171 14.01 -7.26 -4.97
N ARG A 172 15.09 -6.65 -5.47
CA ARG A 172 16.22 -6.21 -4.62
C ARG A 172 15.83 -5.13 -3.61
N GLU A 173 14.99 -4.18 -4.01
CA GLU A 173 14.48 -3.12 -3.12
C GLU A 173 13.54 -3.67 -2.03
N LEU A 174 12.84 -4.78 -2.29
CA LEU A 174 11.91 -5.40 -1.35
C LEU A 174 12.54 -6.39 -0.36
N ARG A 175 13.85 -6.68 -0.47
CA ARG A 175 14.54 -7.53 0.51
C ARG A 175 14.57 -6.84 1.88
N PRO A 176 14.32 -7.54 3.01
CA PRO A 176 14.19 -6.89 4.33
C PRO A 176 15.39 -6.03 4.76
N ASP A 177 16.59 -6.38 4.30
CA ASP A 177 17.86 -5.73 4.58
C ASP A 177 18.28 -4.70 3.50
N SER A 178 17.38 -4.38 2.56
CA SER A 178 17.76 -3.53 1.43
C SER A 178 18.11 -2.10 1.88
N PRO A 179 19.14 -1.48 1.25
CA PRO A 179 19.45 -0.07 1.50
C PRO A 179 18.27 0.86 1.20
N PHE A 180 17.38 0.47 0.29
CA PHE A 180 16.16 1.22 -0.01
C PHE A 180 15.23 1.28 1.21
N LEU A 181 14.93 0.15 1.84
CA LEU A 181 14.05 0.12 3.01
C LEU A 181 14.67 0.82 4.21
N ALA A 182 15.97 0.69 4.41
CA ALA A 182 16.69 1.42 5.46
C ALA A 182 16.54 2.94 5.30
N ARG A 183 16.76 3.47 4.09
CA ARG A 183 16.56 4.90 3.79
C ARG A 183 15.10 5.33 3.98
N LEU A 184 14.16 4.49 3.54
CA LEU A 184 12.73 4.79 3.66
C LEU A 184 12.27 4.77 5.13
N ASP A 185 12.83 3.92 5.96
CA ASP A 185 12.51 3.89 7.39
C ASP A 185 13.07 5.13 8.11
N ALA A 186 14.30 5.53 7.77
CA ALA A 186 14.92 6.75 8.29
C ALA A 186 14.17 8.04 7.91
N SER A 187 13.43 8.05 6.79
CA SER A 187 12.68 9.23 6.33
C SER A 187 11.26 9.38 6.90
N ARG A 188 10.83 8.52 7.83
CA ARG A 188 9.42 8.48 8.32
C ARG A 188 8.90 9.83 8.82
N ALA A 189 9.74 10.61 9.50
CA ALA A 189 9.37 11.92 10.02
C ALA A 189 8.85 12.89 8.93
N GLY A 190 9.28 12.72 7.67
CA GLY A 190 8.80 13.51 6.53
C GLY A 190 7.29 13.39 6.26
N ALA A 191 6.65 12.33 6.77
CA ALA A 191 5.21 12.08 6.65
C ALA A 191 4.45 12.14 7.98
N ALA A 192 5.02 12.74 9.05
CA ALA A 192 4.44 12.73 10.39
C ALA A 192 3.00 13.28 10.50
N ARG A 193 2.58 14.14 9.57
CA ARG A 193 1.22 14.72 9.53
C ARG A 193 0.17 13.85 8.85
N VAL A 194 0.59 12.77 8.18
CA VAL A 194 -0.29 11.89 7.42
C VAL A 194 -0.84 10.82 8.36
N ARG A 195 -2.17 10.60 8.34
CA ARG A 195 -2.78 9.51 9.09
C ARG A 195 -2.58 8.20 8.35
N PHE A 196 -1.79 7.29 8.93
CA PHE A 196 -1.51 5.99 8.36
C PHE A 196 -2.41 4.91 8.96
N ALA A 197 -2.93 4.05 8.09
CA ALA A 197 -3.61 2.83 8.50
C ALA A 197 -3.13 1.64 7.66
N SER A 198 -2.86 0.52 8.33
CA SER A 198 -2.35 -0.70 7.72
C SER A 198 -3.38 -1.82 7.88
N ILE A 199 -3.98 -2.24 6.77
CA ILE A 199 -4.90 -3.39 6.72
C ILE A 199 -4.08 -4.63 6.39
N VAL A 200 -4.03 -5.57 7.34
CA VAL A 200 -3.16 -6.75 7.27
C VAL A 200 -3.99 -8.02 7.08
N ALA A 201 -3.61 -8.81 6.10
CA ALA A 201 -4.16 -10.14 5.85
C ALA A 201 -3.61 -11.16 6.86
N GLY A 202 -4.51 -11.84 7.58
CA GLY A 202 -4.15 -12.85 8.58
C GLY A 202 -3.55 -14.13 8.01
N SER A 203 -3.54 -14.30 6.69
CA SER A 203 -2.91 -15.44 6.01
C SER A 203 -2.09 -15.00 4.80
N ASP A 204 -1.47 -13.82 4.88
CA ASP A 204 -0.61 -13.29 3.82
C ASP A 204 0.60 -14.21 3.58
N ASN A 205 0.59 -14.88 2.44
CA ASN A 205 1.64 -15.80 1.99
C ASN A 205 2.70 -15.10 1.12
N ILE A 206 2.50 -13.83 0.77
CA ILE A 206 3.42 -13.06 -0.08
C ILE A 206 4.30 -12.16 0.78
N ILE A 207 3.75 -11.56 1.83
CA ILE A 207 4.46 -10.67 2.75
C ILE A 207 4.78 -11.41 4.05
N ILE A 208 6.01 -11.92 4.13
CA ILE A 208 6.52 -12.61 5.32
C ILE A 208 7.89 -11.99 5.64
N PRO A 209 8.11 -11.42 6.85
CA PRO A 209 7.17 -11.32 7.97
C PRO A 209 6.14 -10.20 7.76
N ARG A 210 4.96 -10.35 8.38
CA ARG A 210 3.87 -9.36 8.33
C ARG A 210 4.12 -8.24 9.35
N VAL A 211 5.05 -7.34 9.02
CA VAL A 211 5.46 -6.28 9.96
C VAL A 211 4.78 -4.96 9.69
N PHE A 212 4.30 -4.35 10.77
CA PHE A 212 3.66 -3.05 10.81
C PHE A 212 4.48 -2.08 11.70
N SER A 213 4.20 -0.79 11.57
CA SER A 213 4.76 0.23 12.45
C SER A 213 3.85 0.41 13.66
N SER A 214 4.43 0.53 14.86
CA SER A 214 3.69 0.75 16.11
C SER A 214 2.90 2.07 16.15
N ASN A 215 3.22 3.01 15.27
CA ASN A 215 2.62 4.34 15.20
C ASN A 215 1.52 4.46 14.11
N GLU A 216 0.95 3.34 13.65
CA GLU A 216 -0.08 3.31 12.60
C GLU A 216 -1.33 2.58 13.11
N ALA A 217 -2.52 2.95 12.63
CA ALA A 217 -3.72 2.18 12.94
C ALA A 217 -3.65 0.83 12.21
N VAL A 218 -3.56 -0.27 12.94
CA VAL A 218 -3.47 -1.62 12.35
C VAL A 218 -4.82 -2.31 12.41
N VAL A 219 -5.34 -2.69 11.23
CA VAL A 219 -6.59 -3.45 11.10
C VAL A 219 -6.25 -4.84 10.60
N HIS A 220 -6.34 -5.83 11.48
CA HIS A 220 -6.15 -7.23 11.13
C HIS A 220 -7.44 -7.80 10.52
N VAL A 221 -7.32 -8.48 9.39
CA VAL A 221 -8.43 -9.18 8.73
C VAL A 221 -8.10 -10.67 8.64
N PRO A 222 -8.64 -11.49 9.56
CA PRO A 222 -8.37 -12.93 9.57
C PRO A 222 -8.94 -13.63 8.32
N GLY A 223 -8.37 -14.79 7.97
CA GLY A 223 -8.88 -15.65 6.89
C GLY A 223 -8.69 -15.13 5.45
N LEU A 224 -7.97 -14.02 5.28
CA LEU A 224 -7.60 -13.49 3.96
C LEU A 224 -6.11 -13.68 3.70
N GLY A 225 -5.78 -14.05 2.46
CA GLY A 225 -4.43 -13.92 1.92
C GLY A 225 -4.21 -12.56 1.26
N HIS A 226 -3.06 -12.44 0.57
CA HIS A 226 -2.58 -11.18 0.02
C HIS A 226 -3.49 -10.59 -1.06
N LEU A 227 -3.98 -11.42 -1.99
CA LEU A 227 -4.86 -10.99 -3.07
C LEU A 227 -6.31 -10.93 -2.61
N GLY A 228 -6.71 -11.74 -1.63
CA GLY A 228 -8.05 -11.71 -1.03
C GLY A 228 -8.44 -10.33 -0.49
N LEU A 229 -7.47 -9.51 -0.06
CA LEU A 229 -7.68 -8.12 0.35
C LEU A 229 -8.31 -7.24 -0.76
N LEU A 230 -8.08 -7.57 -2.04
CA LEU A 230 -8.60 -6.82 -3.18
C LEU A 230 -10.05 -7.17 -3.54
N PHE A 231 -10.60 -8.24 -2.97
CA PHE A 231 -11.92 -8.78 -3.33
C PHE A 231 -12.84 -9.05 -2.14
N SER A 232 -12.35 -8.81 -0.91
CA SER A 232 -13.12 -9.09 0.31
C SER A 232 -13.97 -7.89 0.74
N PRO A 233 -15.29 -8.06 0.97
CA PRO A 233 -16.13 -7.04 1.59
C PRO A 233 -15.63 -6.58 2.96
N THR A 234 -14.98 -7.46 3.73
CA THR A 234 -14.40 -7.12 5.04
C THR A 234 -13.24 -6.15 4.88
N ALA A 235 -12.33 -6.39 3.93
CA ALA A 235 -11.25 -5.47 3.60
C ALA A 235 -11.79 -4.13 3.08
N PHE A 236 -12.83 -4.15 2.24
CA PHE A 236 -13.44 -2.93 1.72
C PHE A 236 -14.11 -2.08 2.80
N ARG A 237 -14.81 -2.71 3.75
CA ARG A 237 -15.35 -2.04 4.93
C ARG A 237 -14.25 -1.41 5.77
N ALA A 238 -13.15 -2.14 6.00
CA ALA A 238 -12.00 -1.62 6.72
C ALA A 238 -11.43 -0.36 6.04
N VAL A 239 -11.24 -0.36 4.71
CA VAL A 239 -10.82 0.83 3.96
C VAL A 239 -11.82 1.98 4.13
N ALA A 240 -13.11 1.73 3.96
CA ALA A 240 -14.12 2.78 4.05
C ALA A 240 -14.21 3.40 5.46
N ASN A 241 -14.04 2.60 6.52
CA ASN A 241 -14.01 3.09 7.89
C ASN A 241 -12.81 4.01 8.12
N GLN A 242 -11.63 3.65 7.62
CA GLN A 242 -10.43 4.49 7.70
C GLN A 242 -10.54 5.77 6.86
N LEU A 243 -11.35 5.77 5.79
CA LEU A 243 -11.64 7.00 5.03
C LEU A 243 -12.65 7.93 5.73
N ALA A 244 -13.48 7.39 6.61
CA ALA A 244 -14.52 8.14 7.32
C ALA A 244 -14.00 8.83 8.60
N GLY A 245 -13.06 8.19 9.32
CA GLY A 245 -12.40 8.76 10.52
C GLY A 245 -11.29 9.74 10.17
#